data_AF-A0A1B6C018-F1
#
_entry.id   AF-A0A1B6C018-F1
#
_cell.length_a   1.000
_cell.length_b   1.000
_cell.length_c   1.000
_cell.angle_alpha   90.00
_cell.angle_beta   90.00
_cell.angle_gamma   90.00
#
_symmetry.space_group_name_H-M   'P 1'
#
loop_
_entity.id
_entity.type
_entity.pdbx_description
1 polymer ?
#
loop_
_entity_poly.entity_id
_entity_poly.type
_entity_poly.pdbx_seq_one_letter_code
_entity_poly.pdbx_strand_id
1 'polypeptide(L)'
;ELEQQYSKMQSECVKLQTELKREQEKTLGAVEEERLMLLKLEAELEQERQGHEDVSEKMEKEKREKDDALMRNAQISQEVELARQEIRAQQVEFDELYKKNSALEKQCAEKTRELEKLRAELNNLSAEMVSLCAIAQEKTNASVAEKDLKDKIIDLESQVVDKNKTIRVLQQRLTDLKKTLQKELKAVDPGGGEVKANNHSIPNPRPVATSVDEDVNFKYLKHVIIKFLTCRDYEAQHLTRAVATLLQFSQEEERLLRETLEWRKSWFGSRPRLPKTKPMFPS
;
A
#
# COMPACT_ATOMS: atom_id res chain seq x y z
N GLU A 1 -65.60 121.71 67.99
CA GLU A 1 -66.13 120.34 68.08
C GLU A 1 -66.12 119.62 66.73
N LEU A 2 -66.75 120.17 65.68
CA LEU A 2 -66.74 119.61 64.32
C LEU A 2 -65.32 119.40 63.74
N GLU A 3 -64.41 120.37 63.87
CA GLU A 3 -63.01 120.21 63.41
C GLU A 3 -62.26 119.10 64.15
N GLN A 4 -62.55 118.91 65.43
CA GLN A 4 -61.89 117.91 66.27
C GLN A 4 -62.42 116.50 65.93
N GLN A 5 -63.72 116.36 65.65
CA GLN A 5 -64.30 115.14 65.11
C GLN A 5 -63.79 114.82 63.70
N TYR A 6 -63.71 115.82 62.83
CA TYR A 6 -63.16 115.67 61.48
C TYR A 6 -61.69 115.20 61.53
N SER A 7 -60.85 115.83 62.36
CA SER A 7 -59.45 115.44 62.55
C SER A 7 -59.31 114.02 63.10
N LYS A 8 -60.17 113.61 64.05
CA LYS A 8 -60.19 112.25 64.61
C LYS A 8 -60.58 111.20 63.57
N MET A 9 -61.61 111.47 62.78
CA MET A 9 -62.04 110.63 61.67
C MET A 9 -60.97 110.54 60.58
N GLN A 10 -60.29 111.65 60.28
CA GLN A 10 -59.18 111.67 59.33
C GLN A 10 -57.99 110.84 59.81
N SER A 11 -57.67 110.89 61.11
CA SER A 11 -56.66 110.03 61.74
C SER A 11 -57.03 108.54 61.71
N GLU A 12 -58.28 108.20 62.02
CA GLU A 12 -58.78 106.81 61.92
C GLU A 12 -58.75 106.29 60.49
N CYS A 13 -59.11 107.12 59.51
CA CYS A 13 -59.07 106.74 58.10
C CYS A 13 -57.64 106.42 57.64
N VAL A 14 -56.64 107.20 58.08
CA VAL A 14 -55.22 106.93 57.81
C VAL A 14 -54.73 105.65 58.50
N LYS A 15 -55.18 105.37 59.73
CA LYS A 15 -54.86 104.13 60.45
C LYS A 15 -55.42 102.91 59.73
N LEU A 16 -56.70 102.95 59.34
CA LEU A 16 -57.33 101.85 58.59
C LEU A 16 -56.67 101.65 57.21
N GLN A 17 -56.28 102.73 56.52
CA GLN A 17 -55.54 102.63 55.25
C GLN A 17 -54.15 101.99 55.42
N THR A 18 -53.45 102.29 56.52
CA THR A 18 -52.12 101.71 56.80
C THR A 18 -52.23 100.25 57.24
N GLU A 19 -53.20 99.89 58.08
CA GLU A 19 -53.48 98.50 58.46
C GLU A 19 -53.91 97.67 57.24
N LEU A 20 -54.79 98.19 56.39
CA LEU A 20 -55.22 97.52 55.16
C LEU A 20 -54.03 97.27 54.23
N LYS A 21 -53.17 98.27 54.01
CA LYS A 21 -51.95 98.10 53.20
C LYS A 21 -51.02 97.03 53.78
N ARG A 22 -50.80 97.05 55.09
CA ARG A 22 -49.95 96.07 55.77
C ARG A 22 -50.50 94.66 55.64
N GLU A 23 -51.82 94.49 55.75
CA GLU A 23 -52.46 93.19 55.61
C GLU A 23 -52.46 92.73 54.14
N GLN A 24 -52.64 93.65 53.19
CA GLN A 24 -52.45 93.38 51.76
C GLN A 24 -51.02 92.91 51.46
N GLU A 25 -49.99 93.58 51.97
CA GLU A 25 -48.60 93.19 51.78
C GLU A 25 -48.29 91.81 52.40
N LYS A 26 -48.84 91.53 53.60
CA LYS A 26 -48.69 90.21 54.25
C LYS A 26 -49.36 89.09 53.46
N THR A 27 -50.60 89.29 53.03
CA THR A 27 -51.34 88.30 52.25
C THR A 27 -50.66 88.07 50.89
N LEU A 28 -50.16 89.13 50.24
CA LEU A 28 -49.40 89.02 49.01
C LEU A 28 -48.14 88.17 49.21
N GLY A 29 -47.37 88.45 50.27
CA GLY A 29 -46.16 87.69 50.60
C GLY A 29 -46.43 86.20 50.88
N ALA A 30 -47.48 85.88 51.65
CA ALA A 30 -47.85 84.49 51.92
C ALA A 30 -48.28 83.74 50.64
N VAL A 31 -49.06 84.38 49.77
CA VAL A 31 -49.45 83.81 48.47
C VAL A 31 -48.23 83.57 47.58
N GLU A 32 -47.26 84.47 47.61
CA GLU A 32 -46.04 84.36 46.81
C GLU A 32 -45.12 83.23 47.32
N GLU A 33 -45.03 83.03 48.63
CA GLU A 33 -44.35 81.89 49.26
C GLU A 33 -45.02 80.55 48.91
N GLU A 34 -46.36 80.46 49.03
CA GLU A 34 -47.13 79.27 48.64
C GLU A 34 -46.95 78.96 47.14
N ARG A 35 -46.97 79.99 46.29
CA ARG A 35 -46.74 79.83 44.84
C ARG A 35 -45.34 79.30 44.55
N LEU A 36 -44.31 79.80 45.25
CA LEU A 36 -42.94 79.27 45.13
C LEU A 36 -42.84 77.82 45.60
N MET A 37 -43.57 77.45 46.65
CA MET A 37 -43.59 76.07 47.14
C MET A 37 -44.31 75.13 46.18
N LEU A 38 -45.44 75.55 45.60
CA LEU A 38 -46.14 74.82 44.55
C LEU A 38 -45.24 74.56 43.34
N LEU A 39 -44.53 75.58 42.86
CA LEU A 39 -43.59 75.43 41.75
C LEU A 39 -42.46 74.42 42.04
N LYS A 40 -41.97 74.38 43.28
CA LYS A 40 -40.96 73.38 43.68
C LYS A 40 -41.53 71.97 43.71
N LEU A 41 -42.71 71.79 44.29
CA LEU A 41 -43.40 70.51 44.34
C LEU A 41 -43.78 70.00 42.94
N GLU A 42 -44.21 70.89 42.04
CA GLU A 42 -44.48 70.56 40.64
C GLU A 42 -43.20 70.09 39.93
N ALA A 43 -42.07 70.77 40.15
CA ALA A 43 -40.79 70.38 39.58
C ALA A 43 -40.30 69.01 40.12
N GLU A 44 -40.44 68.77 41.43
CA GLU A 44 -40.10 67.48 42.05
C GLU A 44 -41.00 66.36 41.53
N LEU A 45 -42.32 66.61 41.40
CA LEU A 45 -43.26 65.63 40.85
C LEU A 45 -42.92 65.27 39.40
N GLU A 46 -42.57 66.26 38.58
CA GLU A 46 -42.18 66.03 37.19
C GLU A 46 -40.85 65.25 37.10
N GLN A 47 -39.89 65.54 37.98
CA GLN A 47 -38.64 64.80 38.07
C GLN A 47 -38.87 63.32 38.44
N GLU A 48 -39.72 63.06 39.43
CA GLU A 48 -40.07 61.69 39.83
C GLU A 48 -40.85 60.95 38.73
N ARG A 49 -41.74 61.65 38.00
CA ARG A 49 -42.44 61.07 36.83
C ARG A 49 -41.46 60.65 35.75
N GLN A 50 -40.52 61.53 35.39
CA GLN A 50 -39.48 61.21 34.42
C GLN A 50 -38.59 60.06 34.90
N GLY A 51 -38.20 60.06 36.17
CA GLY A 51 -37.40 58.97 36.76
C GLY A 51 -38.13 57.63 36.74
N HIS A 52 -39.43 57.62 37.04
CA HIS A 52 -40.25 56.43 36.94
C HIS A 52 -40.35 55.92 35.48
N GLU A 53 -40.54 56.81 34.51
CA GLU A 53 -40.58 56.46 33.10
C GLU A 53 -39.25 55.84 32.63
N ASP A 54 -38.13 56.48 32.94
CA ASP A 54 -36.79 55.98 32.61
C ASP A 54 -36.51 54.58 33.18
N VAL A 55 -36.92 54.33 34.44
CA VAL A 55 -36.77 53.02 35.08
C VAL A 55 -37.70 51.99 34.44
N SER A 56 -38.93 52.37 34.12
CA SER A 56 -39.89 51.50 33.43
C SER A 56 -39.37 51.08 32.06
N GLU A 57 -38.81 52.01 31.28
CA GLU A 57 -38.21 51.71 29.99
C GLU A 57 -37.02 50.75 30.10
N LYS A 58 -36.11 50.99 31.06
CA LYS A 58 -34.97 50.10 31.33
C LYS A 58 -35.44 48.71 31.73
N MET A 59 -36.45 48.60 32.59
CA MET A 59 -37.02 47.32 33.00
C MET A 59 -37.58 46.53 31.81
N GLU A 60 -38.32 47.19 30.91
CA GLU A 60 -38.87 46.54 29.72
C GLU A 60 -37.78 46.10 28.74
N LYS A 61 -36.72 46.90 28.60
CA LYS A 61 -35.54 46.53 27.81
C LYS A 61 -34.86 45.27 28.36
N GLU A 62 -34.60 45.24 29.67
CA GLU A 62 -33.98 44.09 30.35
C GLU A 62 -34.85 42.83 30.25
N LYS A 63 -36.18 42.94 30.32
CA LYS A 63 -37.08 41.81 30.09
C LYS A 63 -36.93 41.22 28.69
N ARG A 64 -36.89 42.07 27.66
CA ARG A 64 -36.70 41.61 26.27
C ARG A 64 -35.34 40.94 26.09
N GLU A 65 -34.28 41.54 26.63
CA GLU A 65 -32.94 40.97 26.55
C GLU A 65 -32.84 39.61 27.27
N LYS A 66 -33.52 39.47 28.41
CA LYS A 66 -33.66 38.20 29.13
C LYS A 66 -34.41 37.15 28.31
N ASP A 67 -35.53 37.52 27.70
CA ASP A 67 -36.33 36.60 26.88
C ASP A 67 -35.53 36.12 25.65
N ASP A 68 -34.82 37.03 24.99
CA ASP A 68 -33.92 36.72 23.89
C ASP A 68 -32.78 35.77 24.34
N ALA A 69 -32.20 36.02 25.52
CA ALA A 69 -31.16 35.17 26.08
C ALA A 69 -31.69 33.75 26.40
N LEU A 70 -32.92 33.63 26.93
CA LEU A 70 -33.56 32.35 27.19
C LEU A 70 -33.82 31.56 25.89
N MET A 71 -34.30 32.23 24.84
CA MET A 71 -34.52 31.59 23.54
C MET A 71 -33.19 31.09 22.93
N ARG A 72 -32.13 31.90 22.97
CA ARG A 72 -30.79 31.47 22.53
C ARG A 72 -30.26 30.31 23.37
N ASN A 73 -30.47 30.34 24.69
CA ASN A 73 -30.03 29.26 25.58
C ASN A 73 -30.74 27.94 25.27
N ALA A 74 -32.05 27.99 25.00
CA ALA A 74 -32.83 26.83 24.58
C ALA A 74 -32.34 26.27 23.24
N GLN A 75 -32.09 27.13 22.25
CA GLN A 75 -31.57 26.74 20.96
C GLN A 75 -30.20 26.06 21.07
N ILE A 76 -29.24 26.69 21.78
CA ILE A 76 -27.90 26.13 21.98
C ILE A 76 -27.99 24.77 22.71
N SER A 77 -28.86 24.67 23.72
CA SER A 77 -29.04 23.41 24.45
C SER A 77 -29.55 22.29 23.54
N GLN A 78 -30.45 22.61 22.61
CA GLN A 78 -30.93 21.65 21.62
C GLN A 78 -29.84 21.26 20.62
N GLU A 79 -29.09 22.22 20.08
CA GLU A 79 -27.97 21.97 19.16
C GLU A 79 -26.91 21.08 19.80
N VAL A 80 -26.57 21.33 21.07
CA VAL A 80 -25.63 20.51 21.84
C VAL A 80 -26.14 19.07 22.00
N GLU A 81 -27.43 18.86 22.27
CA GLU A 81 -27.96 17.50 22.41
C GLU A 81 -27.99 16.74 21.09
N LEU A 82 -28.29 17.41 19.98
CA LEU A 82 -28.19 16.81 18.64
C LEU A 82 -26.76 16.41 18.31
N ALA A 83 -25.79 17.30 18.54
CA ALA A 83 -24.37 16.99 18.34
C ALA A 83 -23.90 15.82 19.21
N ARG A 84 -24.38 15.74 20.46
CA ARG A 84 -24.09 14.60 21.35
C ARG A 84 -24.68 13.29 20.84
N GLN A 85 -25.89 13.31 20.29
CA GLN A 85 -26.51 12.13 19.68
C GLN A 85 -25.71 11.65 18.46
N GLU A 86 -25.26 12.57 17.63
CA GLU A 86 -24.45 12.26 16.45
C GLU A 86 -23.09 11.66 16.82
N ILE A 87 -22.40 12.23 17.82
CA ILE A 87 -21.17 11.65 18.36
C ILE A 87 -21.40 10.22 18.88
N ARG A 88 -22.50 9.99 19.61
CA ARG A 88 -22.85 8.63 20.10
C ARG A 88 -23.07 7.66 18.94
N ALA A 89 -23.78 8.07 17.89
CA ALA A 89 -24.00 7.24 16.72
C ALA A 89 -22.69 6.90 16.00
N GLN A 90 -21.82 7.90 15.80
CA GLN A 90 -20.50 7.70 15.19
C GLN A 90 -19.60 6.79 16.02
N GLN A 91 -19.65 6.87 17.36
CA GLN A 91 -18.90 5.97 18.24
C GLN A 91 -19.35 4.51 18.10
N VAL A 92 -20.65 4.26 18.00
CA VAL A 92 -21.19 2.91 17.77
C VAL A 92 -20.72 2.37 16.41
N GLU A 93 -20.81 3.17 15.35
CA GLU A 93 -20.35 2.76 14.02
C GLU A 93 -18.83 2.49 14.00
N PHE A 94 -18.04 3.34 14.67
CA PHE A 94 -16.61 3.13 14.82
C PHE A 94 -16.29 1.81 15.53
N ASP A 95 -16.98 1.50 16.63
CA ASP A 95 -16.79 0.25 17.36
C ASP A 95 -17.16 -0.99 16.52
N GLU A 96 -18.23 -0.90 15.72
CA GLU A 96 -18.62 -1.97 14.80
C GLU A 96 -17.60 -2.19 13.68
N LEU A 97 -17.15 -1.10 13.05
CA LEU A 97 -16.12 -1.14 12.02
C LEU A 97 -14.79 -1.66 12.58
N TYR A 98 -14.42 -1.23 13.78
CA TYR A 98 -13.21 -1.70 14.45
C TYR A 98 -13.26 -3.22 14.72
N LYS A 99 -14.39 -3.72 15.25
CA LYS A 99 -14.61 -5.16 15.45
C LYS A 99 -14.54 -5.93 14.14
N LYS A 100 -15.16 -5.42 13.08
CA LYS A 100 -15.14 -6.04 11.74
C LYS A 100 -13.72 -6.07 11.18
N ASN A 101 -12.97 -4.99 11.31
CA ASN A 101 -11.59 -4.92 10.82
C ASN A 101 -10.69 -5.90 11.58
N SER A 102 -10.79 -5.96 12.92
CA SER A 102 -10.07 -6.94 13.73
C SER A 102 -10.40 -8.38 13.35
N ALA A 103 -11.66 -8.68 13.03
CA ALA A 103 -12.06 -10.01 12.56
C ALA A 103 -11.47 -10.35 11.18
N LEU A 104 -11.49 -9.40 10.24
CA LEU A 104 -10.89 -9.56 8.91
C LEU A 104 -9.37 -9.73 8.98
N GLU A 105 -8.69 -8.98 9.84
CA GLU A 105 -7.25 -9.12 10.08
C GLU A 105 -6.90 -10.54 10.57
N LYS A 106 -7.66 -11.06 11.54
CA LYS A 106 -7.49 -12.45 12.03
C LYS A 106 -7.71 -13.46 10.92
N GLN A 107 -8.76 -13.29 10.11
CA GLN A 107 -9.06 -14.18 9.00
C GLN A 107 -7.97 -14.15 7.93
N CYS A 108 -7.45 -12.98 7.59
CA CYS A 108 -6.32 -12.83 6.66
C CYS A 108 -5.05 -13.50 7.19
N ALA A 109 -4.75 -13.35 8.47
CA ALA A 109 -3.60 -14.02 9.10
C ALA A 109 -3.74 -15.56 9.04
N GLU A 110 -4.93 -16.08 9.33
CA GLU A 110 -5.22 -17.51 9.26
C GLU A 110 -5.11 -18.06 7.84
N LYS A 111 -5.69 -17.36 6.85
CA LYS A 111 -5.54 -17.73 5.44
C LYS A 111 -4.11 -17.63 4.92
N THR A 112 -3.33 -16.67 5.40
CA THR A 112 -1.91 -16.59 5.07
C THR A 112 -1.16 -17.81 5.60
N ARG A 113 -1.43 -18.21 6.85
CA ARG A 113 -0.83 -19.41 7.46
C ARG A 113 -1.23 -20.70 6.76
N GLU A 114 -2.49 -20.83 6.33
CA GLU A 114 -2.95 -21.96 5.51
C GLU A 114 -2.20 -22.02 4.18
N LEU A 115 -2.06 -20.89 3.48
CA LEU A 115 -1.32 -20.82 2.22
C LEU A 115 0.15 -21.19 2.38
N GLU A 116 0.79 -20.79 3.48
CA GLU A 116 2.17 -21.17 3.77
C GLU A 116 2.33 -22.68 3.98
N LYS A 117 1.39 -23.32 4.69
CA LYS A 117 1.38 -24.79 4.85
C LYS A 117 1.24 -25.50 3.50
N LEU A 118 0.25 -25.10 2.69
CA LEU A 118 0.03 -25.69 1.37
C LEU A 118 1.22 -25.50 0.44
N ARG A 119 1.89 -24.34 0.50
CA ARG A 119 3.13 -24.09 -0.26
C ARG A 119 4.26 -25.01 0.19
N ALA A 120 4.42 -25.24 1.50
CA ALA A 120 5.42 -26.17 2.02
C ALA A 120 5.15 -27.61 1.57
N GLU A 121 3.89 -28.05 1.65
CA GLU A 121 3.47 -29.36 1.14
C GLU A 121 3.74 -29.51 -0.35
N LEU A 122 3.38 -28.50 -1.17
CA LEU A 122 3.65 -28.50 -2.61
C LEU A 122 5.16 -28.60 -2.92
N ASN A 123 5.99 -27.88 -2.17
CA ASN A 123 7.45 -27.94 -2.34
C ASN A 123 8.00 -29.33 -1.97
N ASN A 124 7.49 -29.93 -0.89
CA ASN A 124 7.90 -31.27 -0.48
C ASN A 124 7.52 -32.32 -1.53
N LEU A 125 6.28 -32.31 -2.01
CA LEU A 125 5.83 -33.21 -3.09
C LEU A 125 6.62 -32.98 -4.37
N SER A 126 6.93 -31.72 -4.71
CA SER A 126 7.75 -31.41 -5.88
C SER A 126 9.16 -31.96 -5.75
N ALA A 127 9.77 -31.90 -4.57
CA ALA A 127 11.10 -32.47 -4.32
C ALA A 127 11.07 -34.01 -4.40
N GLU A 128 10.04 -34.64 -3.84
CA GLU A 128 9.83 -36.09 -3.94
C GLU A 128 9.68 -36.52 -5.41
N MET A 129 8.89 -35.79 -6.20
CA MET A 129 8.73 -36.04 -7.63
C MET A 129 10.05 -35.95 -8.40
N VAL A 130 10.89 -34.94 -8.13
CA VAL A 130 12.22 -34.82 -8.74
C VAL A 130 13.12 -36.00 -8.38
N SER A 131 13.11 -36.43 -7.11
CA SER A 131 13.89 -37.59 -6.66
C SER A 131 13.44 -38.88 -7.37
N LEU A 132 12.14 -39.12 -7.47
CA LEU A 132 11.58 -40.28 -8.18
C LEU A 132 11.92 -40.27 -9.67
N CYS A 133 11.87 -39.10 -10.33
CA CYS A 133 12.30 -38.95 -11.71
C CYS A 133 13.78 -39.29 -11.90
N ALA A 134 14.66 -38.86 -10.98
CA ALA A 134 16.07 -39.18 -11.03
C ALA A 134 16.33 -40.70 -10.91
N ILE A 135 15.66 -41.37 -9.97
CA ILE A 135 15.74 -42.83 -9.80
C ILE A 135 15.23 -43.55 -11.06
N ALA A 136 14.11 -43.08 -11.63
CA ALA A 136 13.56 -43.67 -12.85
C ALA A 136 14.56 -43.53 -14.02
N GLN A 137 15.22 -42.38 -14.16
CA GLN A 137 16.24 -42.16 -15.18
C GLN A 137 17.50 -43.01 -14.98
N GLU A 138 17.94 -43.18 -13.74
CA GLU A 138 19.07 -44.06 -13.44
C GLU A 138 18.75 -45.51 -13.80
N LYS A 139 17.54 -45.98 -13.50
CA LYS A 139 17.07 -47.32 -13.85
C LYS A 139 17.00 -47.53 -15.36
N THR A 140 16.52 -46.56 -16.14
CA THR A 140 16.50 -46.66 -17.60
C THR A 140 17.92 -46.69 -18.17
N ASN A 141 18.82 -45.83 -17.69
CA ASN A 141 20.22 -45.82 -18.09
C ASN A 141 20.92 -47.16 -17.77
N ALA A 142 20.69 -47.71 -16.58
CA ALA A 142 21.22 -49.01 -16.18
C ALA A 142 20.69 -50.14 -17.07
N SER A 143 19.39 -50.11 -17.43
CA SER A 143 18.80 -51.09 -18.34
C SER A 143 19.38 -51.03 -19.75
N VAL A 144 19.70 -49.83 -20.26
CA VAL A 144 20.37 -49.67 -21.56
C VAL A 144 21.79 -50.23 -21.51
N ALA A 145 22.56 -49.87 -20.48
CA ALA A 145 23.91 -50.40 -20.29
C ALA A 145 23.93 -51.93 -20.14
N GLU A 146 22.95 -52.51 -19.43
CA GLU A 146 22.81 -53.96 -19.31
C GLU A 146 22.55 -54.63 -20.66
N LYS A 147 21.71 -54.00 -21.51
CA LYS A 147 21.45 -54.50 -22.87
C LYS A 147 22.72 -54.45 -23.73
N ASP A 148 23.45 -53.34 -23.71
CA ASP A 148 24.70 -53.19 -24.48
C ASP A 148 25.76 -54.21 -24.05
N LEU A 149 25.87 -54.49 -22.74
CA LEU A 149 26.76 -55.53 -22.22
C LEU A 149 26.34 -56.93 -22.66
N LYS A 150 25.03 -57.23 -22.66
CA LYS A 150 24.50 -58.51 -23.16
C LYS A 150 24.79 -58.69 -24.64
N ASP A 151 24.55 -57.67 -25.46
CA ASP A 151 24.86 -57.70 -26.90
C ASP A 151 26.36 -57.92 -27.12
N LYS A 152 27.22 -57.28 -26.31
CA LYS A 152 28.67 -57.48 -26.40
C LYS A 152 29.11 -58.89 -26.01
N ILE A 153 28.47 -59.49 -25.01
CA ILE A 153 28.73 -60.88 -24.61
C ILE A 153 28.38 -61.82 -25.78
N ILE A 154 27.20 -61.65 -26.39
CA ILE A 154 26.77 -62.46 -27.54
C ILE A 154 27.78 -62.35 -28.70
N ASP A 155 28.26 -61.15 -29.02
CA ASP A 155 29.27 -60.93 -30.05
C ASP A 155 30.60 -61.63 -29.73
N LEU A 156 31.07 -61.51 -28.48
CA LEU A 156 32.31 -62.15 -28.04
C LEU A 156 32.19 -63.68 -28.06
N GLU A 157 31.05 -64.23 -27.64
CA GLU A 157 30.76 -65.65 -27.72
C GLU A 157 30.80 -66.13 -29.17
N SER A 158 30.19 -65.39 -30.10
CA SER A 158 30.25 -65.68 -31.55
C SER A 158 31.69 -65.67 -32.08
N GLN A 159 32.48 -64.64 -31.72
CA GLN A 159 33.90 -64.57 -32.11
C GLN A 159 34.72 -65.74 -31.56
N VAL A 160 34.46 -66.16 -30.31
CA VAL A 160 35.12 -67.32 -29.71
C VAL A 160 34.77 -68.59 -30.50
N VAL A 161 33.50 -68.77 -30.86
CA VAL A 161 33.06 -69.90 -31.70
C VAL A 161 33.79 -69.90 -33.05
N ASP A 162 33.87 -68.76 -33.74
CA ASP A 162 34.53 -68.65 -35.04
C ASP A 162 36.06 -68.82 -34.96
N LYS A 163 36.70 -68.30 -33.91
CA LYS A 163 38.11 -68.57 -33.63
C LYS A 163 38.34 -70.05 -33.35
N ASN A 164 37.46 -70.71 -32.61
CA ASN A 164 37.54 -72.15 -32.36
C ASN A 164 37.38 -72.97 -33.66
N LYS A 165 36.47 -72.58 -34.57
CA LYS A 165 36.39 -73.19 -35.92
C LYS A 165 37.70 -72.99 -36.70
N THR A 166 38.25 -71.78 -36.68
CA THR A 166 39.54 -71.46 -37.32
C THR A 166 40.67 -72.30 -36.76
N ILE A 167 40.76 -72.45 -35.43
CA ILE A 167 41.75 -73.31 -34.78
C ILE A 167 41.63 -74.74 -35.27
N ARG A 168 40.42 -75.31 -35.36
CA ARG A 168 40.22 -76.67 -35.90
C ARG A 168 40.71 -76.78 -37.34
N VAL A 169 40.40 -75.81 -38.20
CA VAL A 169 40.87 -75.78 -39.60
C VAL A 169 42.40 -75.67 -39.67
N LEU A 170 43.01 -74.81 -38.86
CA LEU A 170 44.46 -74.67 -38.80
C LEU A 170 45.13 -75.93 -38.24
N GLN A 171 44.56 -76.57 -37.21
CA GLN A 171 45.03 -77.86 -36.68
C GLN A 171 44.95 -78.96 -37.74
N GLN A 172 43.87 -79.00 -38.52
CA GLN A 172 43.73 -79.91 -39.67
C GLN A 172 44.82 -79.65 -40.71
N ARG A 173 45.00 -78.40 -41.15
CA ARG A 173 46.07 -78.00 -42.08
C ARG A 173 47.46 -78.32 -41.56
N LEU A 174 47.72 -78.10 -40.26
CA LEU A 174 49.00 -78.39 -39.63
C LEU A 174 49.26 -79.90 -39.58
N THR A 175 48.21 -80.69 -39.40
CA THR A 175 48.28 -82.16 -39.48
C THR A 175 48.56 -82.61 -40.91
N ASP A 176 47.89 -82.00 -41.89
CA ASP A 176 48.11 -82.28 -43.31
C ASP A 176 49.52 -81.86 -43.75
N LEU A 177 50.01 -80.69 -43.30
CA LEU A 177 51.38 -80.24 -43.49
C LEU A 177 52.39 -81.14 -42.78
N LYS A 178 52.11 -81.63 -41.57
CA LYS A 178 52.95 -82.65 -40.90
C LYS A 178 53.03 -83.93 -41.72
N LYS A 179 51.92 -84.37 -42.35
CA LYS A 179 51.91 -85.52 -43.26
C LYS A 179 52.68 -85.24 -44.56
N THR A 180 52.55 -84.05 -45.13
CA THR A 180 53.29 -83.62 -46.33
C THR A 180 54.78 -83.48 -46.03
N LEU A 181 55.15 -82.87 -44.89
CA LEU A 181 56.53 -82.81 -44.40
C LEU A 181 57.05 -84.20 -44.06
N GLN A 182 56.28 -85.11 -43.47
CA GLN A 182 56.74 -86.50 -43.30
C GLN A 182 56.91 -87.25 -44.63
N LYS A 183 56.23 -86.82 -45.70
CA LYS A 183 56.45 -87.32 -47.07
C LYS A 183 57.69 -86.69 -47.74
N GLU A 184 58.00 -85.44 -47.44
CA GLU A 184 59.14 -84.70 -48.02
C GLU A 184 60.45 -84.92 -47.22
N LEU A 185 60.37 -85.15 -45.90
CA LEU A 185 61.48 -85.39 -44.97
C LEU A 185 62.03 -86.84 -45.05
N LYS A 186 61.99 -87.42 -46.26
CA LYS A 186 62.92 -88.45 -46.74
C LYS A 186 64.06 -87.83 -47.57
N ALA A 187 64.13 -86.51 -47.70
CA ALA A 187 65.27 -85.80 -48.28
C ALA A 187 65.65 -84.57 -47.43
N VAL A 188 66.71 -84.73 -46.65
CA VAL A 188 67.76 -83.74 -46.28
C VAL A 188 67.36 -82.44 -45.54
N ASP A 189 68.04 -82.22 -44.41
CA ASP A 189 68.12 -81.03 -43.52
C ASP A 189 69.25 -80.07 -43.99
N PRO A 190 69.60 -78.92 -43.35
CA PRO A 190 68.88 -77.87 -42.60
C PRO A 190 69.08 -76.46 -43.23
N GLY A 191 68.45 -75.41 -42.68
CA GLY A 191 69.15 -74.11 -42.53
C GLY A 191 68.36 -72.81 -42.73
N GLY A 192 68.28 -72.03 -41.64
CA GLY A 192 68.67 -70.60 -41.57
C GLY A 192 67.75 -69.49 -42.14
N GLY A 193 67.55 -68.41 -41.37
CA GLY A 193 67.30 -67.06 -41.93
C GLY A 193 66.16 -66.22 -41.36
N GLU A 194 66.39 -65.63 -40.18
CA GLU A 194 66.24 -64.22 -39.78
C GLU A 194 65.28 -63.18 -40.47
N VAL A 195 64.81 -62.23 -39.62
CA VAL A 195 64.46 -60.79 -39.77
C VAL A 195 63.05 -60.21 -40.14
N LYS A 196 62.68 -59.21 -39.29
CA LYS A 196 62.01 -57.89 -39.53
C LYS A 196 60.48 -57.86 -39.75
N ALA A 197 59.70 -56.82 -39.38
CA ALA A 197 59.87 -55.60 -38.57
C ALA A 197 58.51 -54.85 -38.47
N ASN A 198 58.41 -53.96 -37.46
CA ASN A 198 57.72 -52.65 -37.42
C ASN A 198 56.18 -52.56 -37.59
N ASN A 199 55.43 -51.96 -36.66
CA ASN A 199 55.38 -50.58 -36.09
C ASN A 199 54.55 -49.55 -36.90
N HIS A 200 53.76 -48.77 -36.14
CA HIS A 200 53.16 -47.43 -36.34
C HIS A 200 51.62 -47.45 -36.17
N SER A 201 50.96 -46.79 -35.20
CA SER A 201 51.12 -45.52 -34.45
C SER A 201 50.70 -44.24 -35.22
N ILE A 202 49.78 -43.49 -34.58
CA ILE A 202 49.50 -42.02 -34.65
C ILE A 202 48.55 -41.56 -35.81
N PRO A 203 47.74 -40.44 -35.76
CA PRO A 203 47.41 -39.42 -34.72
C PRO A 203 45.90 -39.03 -34.54
N ASN A 204 45.63 -38.27 -33.45
CA ASN A 204 44.82 -37.02 -33.28
C ASN A 204 44.44 -36.20 -34.57
N PRO A 205 43.62 -35.11 -34.60
CA PRO A 205 43.02 -34.28 -33.53
C PRO A 205 41.59 -33.71 -33.74
N ARG A 206 41.15 -32.94 -32.73
CA ARG A 206 39.99 -31.99 -32.64
C ARG A 206 39.89 -30.98 -33.80
N PRO A 207 38.76 -30.23 -33.86
CA PRO A 207 38.86 -28.81 -33.49
C PRO A 207 37.69 -28.24 -32.65
N VAL A 208 37.96 -27.05 -32.11
CA VAL A 208 37.21 -26.18 -31.20
C VAL A 208 36.41 -25.13 -31.98
N ALA A 209 35.26 -24.70 -31.44
CA ALA A 209 34.63 -23.41 -31.78
C ALA A 209 34.36 -22.63 -30.47
N THR A 210 34.83 -21.38 -30.43
CA THR A 210 34.72 -20.43 -29.31
C THR A 210 33.56 -19.46 -29.54
N SER A 211 32.61 -19.42 -28.61
CA SER A 211 31.51 -18.46 -28.47
C SER A 211 31.98 -17.26 -27.64
N VAL A 212 32.08 -16.06 -28.24
CA VAL A 212 32.58 -14.85 -27.55
C VAL A 212 31.55 -13.70 -27.53
N ASP A 213 30.41 -13.86 -28.19
CA ASP A 213 29.40 -12.79 -28.34
C ASP A 213 28.31 -12.77 -27.24
N GLU A 214 28.15 -13.84 -26.46
CA GLU A 214 27.09 -13.91 -25.44
C GLU A 214 27.40 -13.10 -24.16
N ASP A 215 28.67 -12.92 -23.82
CA ASP A 215 29.11 -12.30 -22.56
C ASP A 215 28.97 -10.77 -22.54
N VAL A 216 29.03 -10.11 -23.69
CA VAL A 216 28.90 -8.65 -23.80
C VAL A 216 27.45 -8.25 -23.52
N ASN A 217 26.47 -9.00 -24.04
CA ASN A 217 25.05 -8.69 -23.91
C ASN A 217 24.54 -8.80 -22.46
N PHE A 218 25.04 -9.78 -21.70
CA PHE A 218 24.62 -9.98 -20.30
C PHE A 218 25.13 -8.88 -19.35
N LYS A 219 26.34 -8.35 -19.63
CA LYS A 219 26.95 -7.29 -18.83
C LYS A 219 26.21 -5.95 -19.00
N TYR A 220 25.81 -5.60 -20.22
CA TYR A 220 24.98 -4.41 -20.48
C TYR A 220 23.56 -4.57 -19.95
N LEU A 221 22.96 -5.75 -20.12
CA LEU A 221 21.63 -6.05 -19.58
C LEU A 221 21.60 -5.90 -18.06
N LYS A 222 22.57 -6.48 -17.35
CA LYS A 222 22.67 -6.36 -15.89
C LYS A 222 22.75 -4.89 -15.44
N HIS A 223 23.53 -4.06 -16.13
CA HIS A 223 23.64 -2.63 -15.81
C HIS A 223 22.33 -1.88 -16.06
N VAL A 224 21.66 -2.14 -17.19
CA VAL A 224 20.40 -1.47 -17.56
C VAL A 224 19.27 -1.87 -16.60
N ILE A 225 19.18 -3.13 -16.20
CA ILE A 225 18.19 -3.60 -15.22
C ILE A 225 18.45 -3.02 -13.83
N ILE A 226 19.70 -3.01 -13.36
CA ILE A 226 20.03 -2.38 -12.07
C ILE A 226 19.68 -0.89 -12.11
N LYS A 227 20.09 -0.16 -13.15
CA LYS A 227 19.77 1.26 -13.31
C LYS A 227 18.26 1.50 -13.36
N PHE A 228 17.50 0.65 -14.05
CA PHE A 228 16.04 0.75 -14.13
C PHE A 228 15.35 0.51 -12.76
N LEU A 229 15.86 -0.42 -11.95
CA LEU A 229 15.30 -0.72 -10.63
C LEU A 229 15.67 0.30 -9.55
N THR A 230 16.80 1.00 -9.71
CA THR A 230 17.32 1.93 -8.69
C THR A 230 17.18 3.41 -9.06
N CYS A 231 16.75 3.75 -10.28
CA CYS A 231 16.60 5.14 -10.72
C CYS A 231 15.30 5.79 -10.23
N ARG A 232 15.18 7.12 -10.43
CA ARG A 232 13.96 7.85 -10.06
C ARG A 232 12.82 7.54 -11.03
N ASP A 233 11.60 7.65 -10.54
CA ASP A 233 10.37 7.30 -11.25
C ASP A 233 10.21 7.89 -12.67
N TYR A 234 10.77 9.08 -12.93
CA TYR A 234 10.78 9.71 -14.28
C TYR A 234 11.83 9.07 -15.22
N GLU A 235 12.97 8.65 -14.68
CA GLU A 235 14.04 8.00 -15.44
C GLU A 235 13.65 6.57 -15.83
N ALA A 236 12.93 5.86 -14.97
CA ALA A 236 12.40 4.51 -15.25
C ALA A 236 11.44 4.50 -16.46
N GLN A 237 10.63 5.54 -16.63
CA GLN A 237 9.72 5.67 -17.80
C GLN A 237 10.50 5.79 -19.13
N HIS A 238 11.61 6.53 -19.13
CA HIS A 238 12.48 6.67 -20.31
C HIS A 238 13.28 5.39 -20.60
N LEU A 239 13.70 4.67 -19.55
CA LEU A 239 14.44 3.42 -19.67
C LEU A 239 13.56 2.22 -20.07
N THR A 240 12.24 2.35 -20.05
CA THR A 240 11.29 1.28 -20.40
C THR A 240 11.53 0.70 -21.80
N ARG A 241 11.84 1.55 -22.80
CA ARG A 241 12.13 1.09 -24.18
C ARG A 241 13.44 0.30 -24.25
N ALA A 242 14.47 0.75 -23.55
CA ALA A 242 15.77 0.07 -23.54
C ALA A 242 15.65 -1.33 -22.92
N VAL A 243 14.89 -1.47 -21.82
CA VAL A 243 14.60 -2.76 -21.19
C VAL A 243 13.79 -3.67 -22.12
N ALA A 244 12.75 -3.14 -22.77
CA ALA A 244 11.93 -3.91 -23.70
C ALA A 244 12.74 -4.43 -24.91
N THR A 245 13.65 -3.62 -25.46
CA THR A 245 14.52 -4.05 -26.57
C THR A 245 15.57 -5.07 -26.14
N LEU A 246 16.22 -4.87 -24.98
CA LEU A 246 17.28 -5.78 -24.50
C LEU A 246 16.74 -7.13 -24.02
N LEU A 247 15.52 -7.17 -23.50
CA LEU A 247 14.85 -8.39 -23.05
C LEU A 247 13.84 -8.96 -24.05
N GLN A 248 13.74 -8.37 -25.25
CA GLN A 248 12.83 -8.78 -26.32
C GLN A 248 11.37 -8.91 -25.85
N PHE A 249 10.87 -7.91 -25.12
CA PHE A 249 9.48 -7.90 -24.68
C PHE A 249 8.54 -7.73 -25.87
N SER A 250 7.43 -8.43 -25.82
CA SER A 250 6.28 -8.16 -26.67
C SER A 250 5.68 -6.78 -26.37
N GLN A 251 4.92 -6.25 -27.33
CA GLN A 251 4.27 -4.95 -27.19
C GLN A 251 3.29 -4.91 -25.99
N GLU A 252 2.73 -6.06 -25.63
CA GLU A 252 1.85 -6.22 -24.46
C GLU A 252 2.64 -6.22 -23.15
N GLU A 253 3.81 -6.85 -23.10
CA GLU A 253 4.70 -6.85 -21.93
C GLU A 253 5.30 -5.46 -21.67
N GLU A 254 5.66 -4.74 -22.73
CA GLU A 254 6.11 -3.34 -22.61
C GLU A 254 4.98 -2.43 -22.09
N ARG A 255 3.76 -2.58 -22.62
CA ARG A 255 2.58 -1.82 -22.17
C ARG A 255 2.31 -2.07 -20.69
N LEU A 256 2.34 -3.32 -20.26
CA LEU A 256 2.11 -3.68 -18.87
C LEU A 256 3.18 -3.12 -17.93
N LEU A 257 4.44 -3.09 -18.36
CA LEU A 257 5.53 -2.49 -17.58
C LEU A 257 5.33 -0.97 -17.40
N ARG A 258 4.86 -0.27 -18.45
CA ARG A 258 4.51 1.16 -18.38
C ARG A 258 3.37 1.43 -17.41
N GLU A 259 2.28 0.66 -17.50
CA GLU A 259 1.11 0.77 -16.64
C GLU A 259 1.45 0.48 -15.17
N THR A 260 2.39 -0.44 -14.93
CA THR A 260 2.83 -0.78 -13.57
C THR A 260 3.62 0.38 -12.94
N LEU A 261 4.47 1.06 -13.73
CA LEU A 261 5.19 2.25 -13.28
C LEU A 261 4.24 3.42 -13.02
N GLU A 262 3.19 3.59 -13.82
CA GLU A 262 2.19 4.65 -13.66
C GLU A 262 1.27 4.39 -12.46
N TRP A 263 0.83 3.15 -12.27
CA TRP A 263 0.10 2.72 -11.08
C TRP A 263 0.88 3.01 -9.79
N ARG A 264 2.20 2.74 -9.78
CA ARG A 264 3.05 3.03 -8.61
C ARG A 264 3.14 4.52 -8.24
N LYS A 265 2.80 5.43 -9.17
CA LYS A 265 2.75 6.88 -8.96
C LYS A 265 1.36 7.39 -8.62
N SER A 266 0.31 6.59 -8.83
CA SER A 266 -1.07 6.97 -8.52
C SER A 266 -1.47 6.45 -7.15
N TRP A 267 -2.01 7.31 -6.28
CA TRP A 267 -2.56 6.90 -4.99
C TRP A 267 -3.84 6.06 -5.17
N PHE A 268 -4.55 6.24 -6.29
CA PHE A 268 -5.77 5.52 -6.60
C PHE A 268 -5.61 4.72 -7.89
N GLY A 269 -5.77 3.40 -7.81
CA GLY A 269 -5.73 2.53 -8.98
C GLY A 269 -5.56 1.07 -8.61
N SER A 270 -6.09 0.19 -9.45
CA SER A 270 -5.88 -1.25 -9.34
C SER A 270 -4.58 -1.64 -10.05
N ARG A 271 -3.78 -2.52 -9.42
CA ARG A 271 -2.53 -3.01 -10.00
C ARG A 271 -2.79 -3.69 -11.35
N PRO A 272 -2.03 -3.38 -12.42
CA PRO A 272 -2.15 -4.05 -13.71
C PRO A 272 -1.96 -5.56 -13.58
N ARG A 273 -2.81 -6.35 -14.26
CA ARG A 273 -2.81 -7.81 -14.15
C ARG A 273 -1.85 -8.40 -15.19
N LEU A 274 -0.88 -9.18 -14.72
CA LEU A 274 -0.02 -9.98 -15.61
C LEU A 274 -0.88 -11.00 -16.37
N PRO A 275 -0.70 -11.15 -17.70
CA PRO A 275 -1.36 -12.21 -18.45
C PRO A 275 -1.01 -13.57 -17.84
N LYS A 276 -2.00 -14.46 -17.74
CA LYS A 276 -1.78 -15.85 -17.28
C LYS A 276 -0.93 -16.55 -18.34
N THR A 277 0.37 -16.67 -18.10
CA THR A 277 1.26 -17.45 -18.96
C THR A 277 0.81 -18.92 -18.92
N LYS A 278 0.40 -19.47 -20.07
CA LYS A 278 0.33 -20.93 -20.24
C LYS A 278 1.77 -21.46 -20.10
N PRO A 279 2.00 -22.56 -19.38
CA PRO A 279 3.33 -23.18 -19.35
C PRO A 279 3.73 -23.53 -20.78
N MET A 280 4.86 -22.98 -21.23
CA MET A 280 5.38 -23.11 -22.59
C MET A 280 6.22 -24.38 -22.78
N PHE A 281 6.08 -25.35 -21.88
CA PHE A 281 6.74 -26.64 -21.98
C PHE A 281 5.71 -27.75 -21.78
N PRO A 282 5.47 -28.61 -22.79
CA PRO A 282 4.72 -29.83 -22.58
C PRO A 282 5.56 -30.78 -21.71
N SER A 283 4.91 -31.36 -20.71
CA SER A 283 5.45 -32.47 -19.91
C SER A 283 5.55 -33.74 -20.74
#